data_AF-A0A167TFJ3-F1
#
_entry.id   AF-A0A167TFJ3-F1
#
_cell.length_a   1.000
_cell.length_b   1.000
_cell.length_c   1.000
_cell.angle_alpha   90.00
_cell.angle_beta   90.00
_cell.angle_gamma   90.00
#
_symmetry.space_group_name_H-M   'P 1'
#
loop_
_entity.id
_entity.type
_entity.pdbx_description
1 polymer ?
#
loop_
_entity_poly.entity_id
_entity_poly.type
_entity_poly.pdbx_seq_one_letter_code
_entity_poly.pdbx_strand_id
1 'polypeptide(L)' 'MAQPQSYLITFQGIDELSWTSTAYSKLRKKIKPNLYIEVHIDHKRVARTRIAQNNIWGETLTMYV' A
#
# COMPACT_ATOMS: atom_id res chain seq x y z
N MET A 1 20.55 -19.06 -16.06
CA MET A 1 20.16 -17.66 -15.83
C MET A 1 18.64 -17.63 -15.70
N ALA A 2 18.09 -17.17 -14.58
CA ALA A 2 16.63 -17.06 -14.41
C ALA A 2 16.13 -15.84 -15.20
N GLN A 3 15.00 -15.98 -15.89
CA GLN A 3 14.35 -14.85 -16.53
C GLN A 3 13.73 -13.93 -15.46
N PRO A 4 13.79 -12.60 -15.62
CA PRO A 4 13.10 -11.67 -14.73
C PRO A 4 11.61 -12.00 -14.73
N GLN A 5 11.03 -12.26 -13.56
CA GLN A 5 9.60 -12.48 -13.44
C GLN A 5 8.93 -11.15 -13.11
N SER A 6 7.95 -10.76 -13.92
CA SER A 6 7.11 -9.61 -13.64
C SER A 6 5.80 -10.06 -13.01
N TYR A 7 5.47 -9.44 -11.88
CA TYR A 7 4.22 -9.67 -11.19
C TYR A 7 3.38 -8.39 -11.22
N LEU A 8 2.07 -8.55 -11.29
CA LEU A 8 1.12 -7.45 -11.36
C LEU A 8 0.15 -7.55 -10.19
N ILE A 9 0.09 -6.48 -9.38
CA ILE A 9 -0.84 -6.37 -8.26
C ILE A 9 -1.64 -5.09 -8.43
N THR A 10 -2.97 -5.22 -8.35
CA THR A 10 -3.89 -4.09 -8.34
C THR A 10 -4.43 -3.91 -6.92
N PHE A 11 -4.22 -2.73 -6.35
CA PHE A 11 -4.84 -2.33 -5.09
C PHE A 11 -6.03 -1.45 -5.43
N GLN A 12 -7.26 -1.90 -5.14
CA GLN A 12 -8.49 -1.12 -5.40
C GLN A 12 -8.90 -0.24 -4.21
N GLY A 13 -8.60 -0.69 -2.99
CA GLY A 13 -9.02 -0.03 -1.77
C GLY A 13 -8.79 -0.94 -0.58
N ILE A 14 -9.05 -0.40 0.61
CA ILE A 14 -9.15 -1.20 1.82
C ILE A 14 -10.51 -0.88 2.41
N ASP A 15 -11.42 -1.86 2.37
CA ASP A 15 -12.80 -1.71 2.85
C ASP A 15 -12.82 -1.35 4.34
N GLU A 16 -12.00 -2.03 5.14
CA GLU A 16 -11.84 -1.74 6.57
C GLU A 16 -10.36 -1.67 6.97
N LEU A 17 -9.89 -0.46 7.25
CA LEU A 17 -8.63 -0.25 7.95
C LEU A 17 -8.89 -0.37 9.46
N SER A 18 -8.76 -1.58 10.00
CA SER A 18 -8.74 -1.78 11.45
C SER A 18 -7.36 -1.40 11.98
N TRP A 19 -7.28 -0.25 12.64
CA TRP A 19 -6.05 0.20 13.28
C TRP A 19 -5.88 -0.53 14.61
N THR A 20 -4.83 -1.33 14.72
CA THR A 20 -4.47 -2.00 15.99
C THR A 20 -4.02 -0.99 17.05
N SER A 21 -3.54 0.20 16.64
CA SER A 21 -3.14 1.27 17.54
C SER A 21 -4.28 2.25 17.81
N THR A 22 -4.77 2.24 19.06
CA THR A 22 -5.78 3.19 19.56
C THR A 22 -5.38 4.65 19.38
N ALA A 23 -4.08 4.95 19.49
CA ALA A 23 -3.55 6.31 19.29
C ALA A 23 -3.70 6.76 17.83
N TYR A 24 -3.36 5.89 16.87
CA TYR A 24 -3.53 6.18 15.45
C TYR A 24 -5.00 6.32 15.06
N SER A 25 -5.90 5.49 15.61
CA SER A 25 -7.35 5.62 15.36
C SER A 25 -7.87 6.99 15.80
N LYS A 26 -7.40 7.50 16.94
CA LYS A 26 -7.76 8.84 17.45
C LYS A 26 -7.15 9.95 16.61
N LEU A 27 -5.89 9.81 16.20
CA LEU A 27 -5.16 10.79 15.38
C LEU A 27 -5.84 10.97 14.02
N ARG A 28 -6.21 9.87 13.34
CA ARG A 28 -6.85 9.91 12.01
C ARG A 28 -8.22 10.60 12.01
N LYS A 29 -8.94 10.56 13.13
CA LYS A 29 -10.21 11.29 13.28
C LYS A 29 -10.00 12.81 13.31
N LYS A 30 -8.83 13.28 13.73
CA LYS A 30 -8.49 14.71 13.81
C LYS A 30 -7.74 15.21 12.58
N ILE A 31 -6.89 14.38 11.99
CA ILE A 31 -6.04 14.71 10.84
C ILE A 31 -6.23 13.58 9.83
N LYS A 32 -6.44 13.86 8.54
CA LYS A 32 -6.45 12.81 7.50
C LYS A 32 -5.02 12.56 7.02
N PRO A 33 -4.28 11.57 7.55
CA PRO A 33 -2.94 11.29 7.08
C PRO A 33 -2.98 10.76 5.65
N ASN A 34 -1.96 11.11 4.89
CA ASN A 34 -1.71 10.51 3.58
C ASN A 34 -1.33 9.05 3.77
N LEU A 35 -2.06 8.14 3.11
CA LEU A 35 -1.81 6.70 3.17
C LEU A 35 -1.19 6.25 1.85
N TYR A 36 -0.26 5.28 1.89
CA TYR A 36 0.25 4.59 0.72
C TYR A 36 0.63 3.16 1.10
N ILE A 37 0.80 2.30 0.11
CA ILE A 37 1.16 0.90 0.29
C ILE A 37 2.60 0.71 -0.21
N GLU A 38 3.42 0.01 0.57
CA GLU A 38 4.72 -0.50 0.13
C GLU A 38 4.68 -2.01 0.02
N VAL A 39 5.28 -2.54 -1.04
CA VAL A 39 5.43 -3.98 -1.23
C VAL A 39 6.90 -4.34 -1.06
N HIS A 40 7.15 -5.33 -0.21
CA HIS A 40 8.47 -5.84 0.12
C HIS A 40 8.53 -7.33 -0.22
N ILE A 41 9.61 -7.76 -0.87
CA ILE A 41 9.94 -9.16 -1.15
C ILE A 41 11.33 -9.40 -0.55
N ASP A 42 11.49 -10.46 0.23
CA ASP A 42 12.76 -10.77 0.92
C ASP A 42 13.35 -9.57 1.69
N HIS A 43 12.49 -8.83 2.39
CA HIS A 43 12.82 -7.60 3.13
C HIS A 43 13.34 -6.43 2.29
N LYS A 44 13.27 -6.53 0.95
CA LYS A 44 13.60 -5.44 0.03
C LYS A 44 12.32 -4.82 -0.51
N ARG A 45 12.21 -3.49 -0.43
CA ARG A 45 11.10 -2.76 -1.07
C ARG A 45 11.21 -2.89 -2.60
N VAL A 46 10.18 -3.45 -3.22
CA VAL A 46 10.11 -3.67 -4.68
C VAL A 46 9.16 -2.71 -5.38
N ALA A 47 8.13 -2.21 -4.69
CA ALA A 47 7.19 -1.26 -5.25
C ALA A 47 6.48 -0.43 -4.17
N ARG A 48 5.86 0.67 -4.58
CA ARG A 48 5.09 1.57 -3.72
C ARG A 48 3.97 2.24 -4.53
N THR A 49 2.78 2.37 -3.95
CA THR A 49 1.67 3.15 -4.54
C THR A 49 1.85 4.65 -4.32
N ARG A 50 1.14 5.47 -5.08
CA ARG A 50 0.91 6.87 -4.69
C ARG A 50 0.08 6.95 -3.41
N ILE A 51 -0.06 8.18 -2.93
CA ILE A 51 -0.92 8.51 -1.81
C ILE A 51 -2.38 8.25 -2.21
N ALA A 52 -3.11 7.52 -1.36
CA ALA A 52 -4.53 7.24 -1.52
C ALA A 52 -5.33 8.54 -1.55
N GLN A 53 -6.33 8.58 -2.42
CA GLN A 53 -7.37 9.58 -2.35
C GLN A 53 -8.57 8.94 -1.66
N ASN A 54 -8.89 9.42 -0.44
CA ASN A 54 -10.04 8.94 0.32
C ASN A 54 -10.05 7.40 0.57
N ASN A 55 -8.89 6.81 0.88
CA ASN A 55 -8.67 5.35 1.03
C ASN A 55 -8.84 4.51 -0.26
N ILE A 56 -8.97 5.15 -1.41
CA ILE A 56 -9.02 4.47 -2.70
C ILE A 56 -7.63 4.55 -3.32
N TRP A 57 -7.13 3.38 -3.71
CA TRP A 57 -5.97 3.26 -4.59
C TRP A 57 -6.53 2.76 -5.93
N GLY A 58 -6.26 3.46 -7.01
CA GLY A 58 -6.69 3.07 -8.37
C GLY A 58 -5.52 2.58 -9.20
N GLU A 59 -4.51 2.02 -8.53
CA GLU A 59 -3.18 1.83 -9.10
C GLU A 59 -2.82 0.36 -9.20
N THR A 60 -2.13 0.05 -10.29
CA THR A 60 -1.53 -1.25 -10.55
C THR A 60 -0.02 -1.10 -10.44
N LEU A 61 0.59 -1.93 -9.60
CA LEU A 61 2.03 -1.97 -9.42
C LEU A 61 2.62 -3.17 -10.20
N THR A 62 3.60 -2.87 -11.03
CA THR A 62 4.46 -3.87 -11.66
C THR A 62 5.68 -4.08 -10.79
N MET A 63 5.93 -5.31 -10.37
CA MET A 63 7.08 -5.68 -9.55
C MET A 63 8.05 -6.49 -10.39
N TYR A 64 9.33 -6.16 -10.28
CA TYR A 64 10.43 -6.90 -10.91
C TYR A 64 11.16 -7.67 -9.81
N VAL A 65 11.22 -8.99 -9.96
CA VAL A 65 11.91 -9.92 -9.06
C VAL A 65 13.07 -10.57 -9.79
#